data_AF-A0A452Z3U6-F1
#
_entry.id   AF-A0A452Z3U6-F1
#
_cell.length_a   1.000
_cell.length_b   1.000
_cell.length_c   1.000
_cell.angle_alpha   90.00
_cell.angle_beta   90.00
_cell.angle_gamma   90.00
#
_symmetry.space_group_name_H-M   'P 1'
#
loop_
_entity.id
_entity.type
_entity.pdbx_description
1 polymer ?
#
loop_
_entity_poly.entity_id
_entity_poly.type
_entity_poly.pdbx_seq_one_letter_code
_entity_poly.pdbx_strand_id
1 'polypeptide(L)'
;ARTASPSSAPTNSKRKRAGHRTGRTSSASSRCSCSTQPSLTSRRATPAARPRRSWPTSPPRPSRRSRASRCPSPRTPATASTRAPRASRARSRPSSSPPACTPSSARQRTSSTAPTRSATSRSMAIGSHRLSKQGAITKRMTAIEEMAGMDVLCSDKTGTLTLNKLSVDRNLIEVFAVGVAKDEQILELCNCRDDVKNKAHAIIDKYAERGLRSLAVARQEVPEKSKDSSGGAWEFVGLLPLLDPPRHDSAETIKQALNLGVNVKMITGDQLAIAKETGRRLGMGTNMYPSSALLGQSVHESIVSLPVDELIEKADGFAGVFPEHKYEIVKKLQQMKHICGMTGDGVNDAPALKKADIGIAVADATDAARSASDIVLTEPGLSVIISAVLTSRAIFQRMKNYTIYAVSITIRIVLGFMLIALIWKFDFSPFMILVIAILNDGTIMTISKDRVKPSPHPDSWKLPEIFITGIVYGAYLAVTTVVFFFAMTSTDFFSEKFHVRSLRGNKDAMMSALYLQVSIISQALIFVTRSRRWCFQERPGLWLCFAFVVAQIIATVIAVYCNLPFAHIRGIGWGWAGVIWLYSIITFIPLDLFKFAIGYALSGKAWDT
;
A
#
# COMPACT_ATOMS: atom_id res chain seq x y z
N ALA A 1 -4.98 44.04 23.79
CA ALA A 1 -4.00 44.47 24.82
C ALA A 1 -4.75 44.95 26.05
N ARG A 2 -4.13 44.94 27.24
CA ARG A 2 -4.76 45.06 28.58
C ARG A 2 -5.63 43.82 28.92
N THR A 3 -5.26 42.92 29.84
CA THR A 3 -5.11 43.00 31.33
C THR A 3 -6.44 43.14 32.07
N ALA A 4 -6.77 42.34 33.09
CA ALA A 4 -6.09 41.17 33.66
C ALA A 4 -7.09 40.31 34.48
N SER A 5 -6.70 39.09 34.87
CA SER A 5 -7.39 38.30 35.89
C SER A 5 -6.95 38.69 37.30
N PRO A 6 -7.73 38.35 38.32
CA PRO A 6 -7.15 37.63 39.46
C PRO A 6 -7.95 36.38 39.86
N SER A 7 -7.32 35.56 40.70
CA SER A 7 -7.81 34.26 41.16
C SER A 7 -8.70 34.32 42.40
N SER A 8 -9.66 33.40 42.54
CA SER A 8 -9.76 32.55 43.74
C SER A 8 -10.71 31.36 43.57
N ALA A 9 -10.35 30.25 44.20
CA ALA A 9 -11.23 29.20 44.70
C ALA A 9 -10.84 28.98 46.16
N PRO A 10 -11.75 28.51 47.05
CA PRO A 10 -11.46 27.18 47.63
C PRO A 10 -12.67 26.37 48.15
N THR A 11 -12.52 25.04 48.17
CA THR A 11 -13.31 24.07 48.96
C THR A 11 -14.81 23.92 48.57
N ASN A 12 -15.58 22.90 49.01
CA ASN A 12 -15.26 21.69 49.78
C ASN A 12 -16.24 20.55 49.43
N SER A 13 -15.80 19.27 49.48
CA SER A 13 -16.51 18.15 50.15
C SER A 13 -16.08 16.75 49.67
N LYS A 14 -15.36 16.02 50.54
CA LYS A 14 -15.46 14.56 50.66
C LYS A 14 -15.49 14.20 52.14
N ARG A 15 -16.64 13.77 52.66
CA ARG A 15 -16.82 13.40 54.08
C ARG A 15 -16.69 11.89 54.25
N LYS A 16 -15.76 11.43 55.09
CA LYS A 16 -15.62 10.02 55.48
C LYS A 16 -16.52 9.69 56.68
N ARG A 17 -17.14 8.51 56.66
CA ARG A 17 -17.30 7.57 57.78
C ARG A 17 -17.31 6.14 57.19
N ALA A 18 -16.96 5.07 57.88
CA ALA A 18 -16.48 4.91 59.27
C ALA A 18 -15.18 4.06 59.30
N GLY A 19 -14.78 3.53 60.45
CA GLY A 19 -13.70 2.54 60.53
C GLY A 19 -13.47 1.93 61.93
N HIS A 20 -12.95 0.71 61.92
CA HIS A 20 -12.27 -0.01 63.02
C HIS A 20 -11.08 -0.74 62.34
N ARG A 21 -9.82 -0.68 62.81
CA ARG A 21 -9.23 -1.38 63.99
C ARG A 21 -9.59 -2.88 64.02
N THR A 22 -8.69 -3.86 63.97
CA THR A 22 -7.20 -3.94 63.89
C THR A 22 -6.83 -5.39 63.47
N GLY A 23 -5.62 -5.78 63.04
CA GLY A 23 -4.34 -5.08 62.84
C GLY A 23 -3.14 -6.07 62.92
N ARG A 24 -1.90 -5.55 62.80
CA ARG A 24 -0.57 -6.25 62.99
C ARG A 24 -0.12 -7.30 61.94
N THR A 25 1.11 -7.10 61.43
CA THR A 25 2.25 -8.06 61.16
C THR A 25 2.03 -9.39 60.41
N SER A 26 3.01 -9.96 59.66
CA SER A 26 4.24 -9.46 58.99
C SER A 26 4.86 -10.61 58.14
N SER A 27 5.81 -10.27 57.24
CA SER A 27 6.94 -11.12 56.79
C SER A 27 6.73 -12.62 56.45
N ALA A 28 6.68 -12.90 55.14
CA ALA A 28 7.38 -13.97 54.39
C ALA A 28 7.86 -15.30 55.04
N SER A 29 7.65 -16.39 54.28
CA SER A 29 8.66 -17.42 53.86
C SER A 29 8.38 -18.92 54.11
N SER A 30 8.83 -19.72 53.14
CA SER A 30 9.25 -21.15 53.15
C SER A 30 8.32 -22.31 53.57
N ARG A 31 7.99 -23.13 52.53
CA ARG A 31 8.22 -24.59 52.38
C ARG A 31 7.41 -25.64 53.18
N CYS A 32 7.22 -26.79 52.50
CA CYS A 32 6.93 -28.14 53.02
C CYS A 32 5.53 -28.38 53.64
N SER A 33 4.97 -29.60 53.66
CA SER A 33 5.19 -30.83 52.85
C SER A 33 4.13 -31.89 53.21
N CYS A 34 3.82 -32.83 52.29
CA CYS A 34 3.10 -34.10 52.58
C CYS A 34 1.62 -33.96 53.03
N SER A 35 0.76 -35.00 53.04
CA SER A 35 0.65 -36.23 52.21
C SER A 35 -0.62 -37.01 52.58
N THR A 36 -1.40 -37.52 51.60
CA THR A 36 -2.24 -38.74 51.77
C THR A 36 -2.78 -39.26 50.43
N GLN A 37 -2.77 -40.58 50.24
CA GLN A 37 -3.72 -41.33 49.41
C GLN A 37 -4.74 -42.04 50.33
N PRO A 38 -5.90 -42.49 49.81
CA PRO A 38 -6.05 -43.87 49.30
C PRO A 38 -6.55 -43.85 47.83
N SER A 39 -6.15 -44.69 46.87
CA SER A 39 -5.87 -46.14 46.80
C SER A 39 -7.11 -47.03 46.66
N LEU A 40 -7.32 -47.63 45.47
CA LEU A 40 -7.77 -49.03 45.27
C LEU A 40 -7.83 -49.41 43.76
N THR A 41 -6.98 -50.37 43.35
CA THR A 41 -7.18 -51.49 42.38
C THR A 41 -7.97 -51.28 41.06
N SER A 42 -7.52 -51.75 39.88
CA SER A 42 -6.36 -52.60 39.46
C SER A 42 -6.19 -52.55 37.90
N ARG A 43 -5.55 -53.42 37.09
CA ARG A 43 -5.00 -54.80 37.25
C ARG A 43 -3.79 -55.15 36.32
N ARG A 44 -4.02 -55.68 35.11
CA ARG A 44 -3.06 -56.16 34.06
C ARG A 44 -3.79 -56.12 32.69
N ALA A 45 -3.21 -56.22 31.48
CA ALA A 45 -1.93 -56.79 31.03
C ALA A 45 -1.45 -56.21 29.66
N THR A 46 -0.25 -56.59 29.22
CA THR A 46 0.35 -56.41 27.86
C THR A 46 0.40 -57.78 27.13
N PRO A 47 0.44 -57.89 25.77
CA PRO A 47 1.68 -57.63 25.00
C PRO A 47 1.60 -57.21 23.48
N ALA A 48 2.73 -56.68 22.99
CA ALA A 48 3.37 -56.89 21.66
C ALA A 48 2.79 -56.45 20.28
N ALA A 49 3.64 -55.69 19.55
CA ALA A 49 4.11 -55.91 18.16
C ALA A 49 3.33 -55.51 16.88
N ARG A 50 3.58 -54.26 16.39
CA ARG A 50 3.95 -53.88 14.98
C ARG A 50 2.92 -54.11 13.83
N PRO A 51 3.16 -53.66 12.56
CA PRO A 51 4.26 -52.84 12.00
C PRO A 51 3.82 -51.54 11.25
N ARG A 52 4.80 -50.87 10.61
CA ARG A 52 4.67 -49.70 9.70
C ARG A 52 3.90 -50.02 8.40
N ARG A 53 3.49 -48.99 7.65
CA ARG A 53 3.16 -49.06 6.20
C ARG A 53 3.96 -48.04 5.38
N SER A 54 4.35 -48.42 4.16
CA SER A 54 5.01 -47.55 3.18
C SER A 54 4.99 -48.17 1.77
N TRP A 55 4.26 -47.54 0.83
CA TRP A 55 4.19 -47.85 -0.61
C TRP A 55 3.66 -49.26 -1.01
N PRO A 56 3.04 -49.38 -2.20
CA PRO A 56 3.76 -49.97 -3.34
C PRO A 56 3.41 -49.32 -4.71
N THR A 57 3.95 -49.89 -5.80
CA THR A 57 3.83 -49.43 -7.20
C THR A 57 2.84 -50.25 -8.07
N SER A 58 2.55 -49.74 -9.27
CA SER A 58 1.73 -50.28 -10.39
C SER A 58 2.25 -51.61 -11.00
N PRO A 59 1.65 -52.23 -12.07
CA PRO A 59 0.49 -51.87 -12.92
C PRO A 59 -0.54 -53.04 -13.12
N PRO A 60 -1.46 -53.07 -14.12
CA PRO A 60 -1.15 -53.36 -15.55
C PRO A 60 -2.00 -52.57 -16.59
N ARG A 61 -1.82 -52.89 -17.91
CA ARG A 61 -2.56 -52.34 -19.07
C ARG A 61 -3.64 -53.30 -19.61
N PRO A 62 -4.59 -52.82 -20.43
CA PRO A 62 -5.11 -53.55 -21.59
C PRO A 62 -4.82 -52.84 -22.95
N SER A 63 -5.31 -53.38 -24.07
CA SER A 63 -4.80 -53.15 -25.44
C SER A 63 -5.85 -52.72 -26.50
N ARG A 64 -5.41 -52.57 -27.76
CA ARG A 64 -6.16 -52.08 -28.95
C ARG A 64 -7.25 -53.05 -29.46
N ARG A 65 -8.15 -52.51 -30.32
CA ARG A 65 -9.16 -53.14 -31.23
C ARG A 65 -10.54 -53.42 -30.58
N SER A 66 -11.69 -53.38 -31.30
CA SER A 66 -12.04 -52.77 -32.61
C SER A 66 -13.57 -52.81 -32.91
N ARG A 67 -14.05 -51.88 -33.76
CA ARG A 67 -15.24 -51.96 -34.65
C ARG A 67 -16.69 -52.11 -34.06
N ALA A 68 -17.46 -51.02 -34.26
CA ALA A 68 -18.66 -50.93 -35.13
C ALA A 68 -20.11 -51.21 -34.61
N SER A 69 -21.05 -50.51 -35.26
CA SER A 69 -22.54 -50.67 -35.30
C SER A 69 -23.34 -50.21 -34.06
N ARG A 70 -24.60 -49.72 -34.16
CA ARG A 70 -25.38 -49.08 -35.26
C ARG A 70 -26.68 -48.43 -34.68
N CYS A 71 -26.98 -47.16 -35.03
CA CYS A 71 -28.32 -46.59 -35.34
C CYS A 71 -29.50 -46.66 -34.29
N PRO A 72 -30.66 -45.99 -34.52
CA PRO A 72 -30.95 -44.72 -35.23
C PRO A 72 -32.03 -43.78 -34.58
N SER A 73 -32.28 -42.63 -35.23
CA SER A 73 -33.61 -41.94 -35.36
C SER A 73 -34.13 -41.09 -34.16
N PRO A 74 -35.13 -40.17 -34.35
CA PRO A 74 -35.90 -39.83 -35.56
C PRO A 74 -35.70 -38.37 -36.07
N ARG A 75 -36.67 -37.84 -36.85
CA ARG A 75 -36.54 -36.71 -37.80
C ARG A 75 -37.65 -35.63 -37.69
N THR A 76 -37.27 -34.40 -38.02
CA THR A 76 -37.96 -33.31 -38.81
C THR A 76 -39.46 -33.38 -39.14
N PRO A 77 -40.10 -32.21 -39.28
CA PRO A 77 -40.47 -31.71 -40.63
C PRO A 77 -39.67 -30.44 -41.07
N ALA A 78 -39.89 -29.91 -42.28
CA ALA A 78 -39.18 -28.73 -42.82
C ALA A 78 -39.91 -28.03 -44.00
N THR A 79 -39.64 -26.72 -44.20
CA THR A 79 -40.06 -25.85 -45.34
C THR A 79 -39.01 -24.75 -45.60
N ALA A 80 -38.92 -24.04 -46.74
CA ALA A 80 -39.12 -24.38 -48.16
C ALA A 80 -38.66 -23.22 -49.10
N SER A 81 -37.58 -23.38 -49.90
CA SER A 81 -37.16 -22.48 -51.02
C SER A 81 -36.67 -21.06 -50.61
N THR A 82 -35.99 -20.23 -51.44
CA THR A 82 -35.99 -20.10 -52.92
C THR A 82 -34.63 -19.76 -53.57
N ARG A 83 -34.45 -20.27 -54.80
CA ARG A 83 -33.56 -19.91 -55.94
C ARG A 83 -32.41 -18.87 -55.79
N ALA A 84 -31.25 -19.26 -56.31
CA ALA A 84 -30.32 -18.39 -57.07
C ALA A 84 -29.66 -19.20 -58.23
N PRO A 85 -29.41 -18.62 -59.43
CA PRO A 85 -28.69 -19.32 -60.51
C PRO A 85 -27.51 -18.54 -61.17
N ARG A 86 -26.38 -19.26 -61.37
CA ARG A 86 -25.42 -19.22 -62.52
C ARG A 86 -24.86 -17.89 -63.08
N ALA A 87 -23.66 -17.82 -63.69
CA ALA A 87 -22.43 -18.65 -63.69
C ALA A 87 -21.31 -17.98 -64.54
N SER A 88 -20.03 -18.30 -64.26
CA SER A 88 -18.82 -17.90 -65.04
C SER A 88 -18.50 -16.38 -65.04
N ARG A 89 -17.33 -15.83 -65.40
CA ARG A 89 -16.02 -16.29 -65.99
C ARG A 89 -14.94 -15.24 -65.56
N ALA A 90 -13.61 -15.30 -65.79
CA ALA A 90 -12.74 -16.22 -66.53
C ALA A 90 -11.33 -16.43 -65.88
N ARG A 91 -10.44 -15.41 -65.84
CA ARG A 91 -9.05 -15.47 -65.35
C ARG A 91 -8.49 -14.09 -64.95
N SER A 92 -7.73 -14.01 -63.85
CA SER A 92 -6.46 -13.25 -63.76
C SER A 92 -5.65 -13.69 -62.53
N ARG A 93 -4.32 -13.60 -62.61
CA ARG A 93 -3.39 -13.56 -61.46
C ARG A 93 -2.78 -12.15 -61.44
N PRO A 94 -2.60 -11.55 -60.27
CA PRO A 94 -1.21 -11.27 -59.85
C PRO A 94 -0.85 -11.93 -58.51
N SER A 95 0.42 -11.77 -58.12
CA SER A 95 0.96 -12.20 -56.83
C SER A 95 0.40 -11.42 -55.64
N SER A 96 -0.14 -12.12 -54.65
CA SER A 96 -0.45 -11.56 -53.32
C SER A 96 0.68 -11.88 -52.33
N SER A 97 1.38 -10.85 -51.87
CA SER A 97 2.09 -10.90 -50.59
C SER A 97 1.08 -10.94 -49.45
N PRO A 98 1.23 -11.83 -48.44
CA PRO A 98 0.34 -11.83 -47.29
C PRO A 98 0.58 -10.58 -46.42
N PRO A 99 -0.47 -9.94 -45.88
CA PRO A 99 -0.30 -8.80 -44.98
C PRO A 99 0.36 -9.24 -43.66
N ALA A 100 1.28 -8.43 -43.16
CA ALA A 100 1.98 -8.71 -41.92
C ALA A 100 1.02 -8.71 -40.72
N CYS A 101 1.00 -9.79 -39.94
CA CYS A 101 0.37 -9.79 -38.63
C CYS A 101 1.13 -8.81 -37.73
N THR A 102 0.42 -7.83 -37.17
CA THR A 102 1.00 -6.87 -36.23
C THR A 102 1.41 -7.60 -34.93
N PRO A 103 2.69 -7.53 -34.51
CA PRO A 103 3.09 -8.12 -33.24
C PRO A 103 2.45 -7.31 -32.11
N SER A 104 1.61 -7.96 -31.31
CA SER A 104 1.08 -7.37 -30.08
C SER A 104 2.24 -7.01 -29.16
N SER A 105 2.12 -5.89 -28.44
CA SER A 105 3.21 -5.27 -27.67
C SER A 105 3.47 -6.00 -26.33
N ALA A 106 3.80 -7.29 -26.42
CA ALA A 106 4.32 -8.12 -25.34
C ALA A 106 5.65 -7.54 -24.84
N ARG A 107 5.55 -6.61 -23.88
CA ARG A 107 6.67 -5.79 -23.37
C ARG A 107 7.61 -6.62 -22.50
N GLN A 108 8.40 -7.49 -23.14
CA GLN A 108 9.48 -8.25 -22.52
C GLN A 108 10.45 -7.28 -21.81
N ARG A 109 10.33 -7.18 -20.48
CA ARG A 109 11.24 -6.39 -19.65
C ARG A 109 12.59 -7.10 -19.57
N THR A 110 13.53 -6.68 -20.41
CA THR A 110 14.89 -7.24 -20.48
C THR A 110 15.60 -7.29 -19.12
N SER A 111 16.32 -8.38 -18.91
CA SER A 111 16.88 -8.81 -17.62
C SER A 111 18.37 -8.48 -17.48
N SER A 112 18.75 -7.22 -17.73
CA SER A 112 20.15 -6.76 -17.73
C SER A 112 20.32 -5.39 -17.07
N THR A 113 20.16 -5.31 -15.74
CA THR A 113 20.52 -4.14 -14.90
C THR A 113 20.54 -4.56 -13.44
N ALA A 114 21.68 -5.11 -12.97
CA ALA A 114 21.73 -5.88 -11.72
C ALA A 114 21.80 -5.06 -10.41
N PRO A 115 22.66 -4.02 -10.27
CA PRO A 115 22.87 -3.40 -8.95
C PRO A 115 21.66 -2.60 -8.46
N THR A 116 21.14 -1.70 -9.29
CA THR A 116 20.07 -0.74 -8.92
C THR A 116 18.72 -1.39 -8.63
N ARG A 117 18.41 -2.53 -9.27
CA ARG A 117 17.21 -3.32 -8.92
C ARG A 117 17.30 -3.87 -7.50
N SER A 118 18.50 -4.26 -7.04
CA SER A 118 18.69 -4.98 -5.77
C SER A 118 18.29 -4.17 -4.53
N ALA A 119 18.53 -2.85 -4.51
CA ALA A 119 18.24 -2.00 -3.35
C ALA A 119 16.73 -1.68 -3.26
N THR A 120 16.12 -1.34 -4.39
CA THR A 120 14.67 -1.09 -4.50
C THR A 120 13.86 -2.36 -4.19
N SER A 121 14.19 -3.50 -4.81
CA SER A 121 13.48 -4.77 -4.55
C SER A 121 13.64 -5.25 -3.10
N ARG A 122 14.80 -5.05 -2.46
CA ARG A 122 14.97 -5.36 -1.02
C ARG A 122 14.18 -4.40 -0.12
N SER A 123 14.07 -3.12 -0.49
CA SER A 123 13.24 -2.15 0.22
C SER A 123 11.75 -2.48 0.14
N MET A 124 11.27 -2.90 -1.05
CA MET A 124 9.92 -3.44 -1.23
C MET A 124 9.70 -4.73 -0.43
N ALA A 125 10.63 -5.69 -0.45
CA ALA A 125 10.50 -6.95 0.28
C ALA A 125 10.47 -6.75 1.81
N ILE A 126 11.34 -5.90 2.35
CA ILE A 126 11.30 -5.50 3.77
C ILE A 126 10.02 -4.71 4.09
N GLY A 127 9.50 -3.95 3.12
CA GLY A 127 8.22 -3.26 3.21
C GLY A 127 7.04 -4.22 3.35
N SER A 128 6.91 -5.18 2.42
CA SER A 128 5.92 -6.26 2.45
C SER A 128 5.95 -7.04 3.78
N HIS A 129 7.13 -7.38 4.28
CA HIS A 129 7.27 -8.07 5.57
C HIS A 129 6.88 -7.19 6.78
N ARG A 130 6.97 -5.85 6.68
CA ARG A 130 6.43 -4.93 7.70
C ARG A 130 4.90 -4.83 7.61
N LEU A 131 4.35 -4.69 6.41
CA LEU A 131 2.90 -4.65 6.16
C LEU A 131 2.22 -5.96 6.63
N SER A 132 2.82 -7.11 6.35
CA SER A 132 2.34 -8.41 6.83
C SER A 132 2.36 -8.53 8.36
N LYS A 133 3.22 -7.79 9.07
CA LYS A 133 3.23 -7.67 10.54
C LYS A 133 2.28 -6.60 11.09
N GLN A 134 1.63 -5.84 10.22
CA GLN A 134 0.58 -4.86 10.51
C GLN A 134 -0.78 -5.33 9.96
N GLY A 135 -0.94 -6.64 9.71
CA GLY A 135 -2.19 -7.21 9.22
C GLY A 135 -2.50 -7.01 7.74
N ALA A 136 -1.54 -6.64 6.88
CA ALA A 136 -1.75 -6.41 5.44
C ALA A 136 -0.77 -7.22 4.56
N ILE A 137 -1.26 -8.27 3.89
CA ILE A 137 -0.48 -9.14 3.01
C ILE A 137 -0.52 -8.60 1.58
N THR A 138 0.62 -8.11 1.08
CA THR A 138 0.78 -7.64 -0.30
C THR A 138 0.98 -8.81 -1.27
N LYS A 139 0.08 -8.99 -2.25
CA LYS A 139 0.26 -9.96 -3.35
C LYS A 139 1.06 -9.38 -4.52
N ARG A 140 0.80 -8.11 -4.88
CA ARG A 140 1.68 -7.36 -5.80
C ARG A 140 2.69 -6.55 -5.00
N MET A 141 3.97 -6.63 -5.35
CA MET A 141 4.99 -5.73 -4.76
C MET A 141 4.80 -4.27 -5.21
N THR A 142 4.16 -4.03 -6.36
CA THR A 142 3.80 -2.69 -6.85
C THR A 142 2.67 -2.05 -6.05
N ALA A 143 1.86 -2.84 -5.33
CA ALA A 143 0.79 -2.31 -4.48
C ALA A 143 1.31 -1.44 -3.33
N ILE A 144 2.59 -1.55 -2.96
CA ILE A 144 3.25 -0.66 -1.99
C ILE A 144 3.50 0.74 -2.58
N GLU A 145 3.74 0.83 -3.89
CA GLU A 145 3.89 2.09 -4.62
C GLU A 145 2.53 2.71 -4.94
N GLU A 146 1.60 1.90 -5.44
CA GLU A 146 0.22 2.31 -5.75
C GLU A 146 -0.47 2.83 -4.46
N MET A 147 -0.35 2.10 -3.33
CA MET A 147 -0.87 2.53 -2.02
C MET A 147 -0.17 3.78 -1.43
N ALA A 148 1.06 4.11 -1.85
CA ALA A 148 1.71 5.35 -1.42
C ALA A 148 1.14 6.59 -2.13
N GLY A 149 0.79 6.43 -3.40
CA GLY A 149 0.15 7.46 -4.23
C GLY A 149 -1.37 7.56 -4.09
N MET A 150 -2.01 6.62 -3.38
CA MET A 150 -3.46 6.59 -3.17
C MET A 150 -3.98 7.88 -2.53
N ASP A 151 -4.98 8.48 -3.18
CA ASP A 151 -5.65 9.75 -2.84
C ASP A 151 -7.18 9.58 -2.68
N VAL A 152 -7.78 8.54 -3.28
CA VAL A 152 -9.18 8.15 -3.08
C VAL A 152 -9.28 6.69 -2.64
N LEU A 153 -10.11 6.43 -1.62
CA LEU A 153 -10.42 5.10 -1.12
C LEU A 153 -11.93 4.86 -1.15
N CYS A 154 -12.38 4.04 -2.10
CA CYS A 154 -13.75 3.52 -2.14
C CYS A 154 -13.88 2.40 -1.11
N SER A 155 -14.42 2.73 0.07
CA SER A 155 -14.68 1.77 1.15
C SER A 155 -16.10 1.24 1.04
N ASP A 156 -16.29 -0.09 1.07
CA ASP A 156 -17.62 -0.64 1.32
C ASP A 156 -18.05 -0.31 2.76
N LYS A 157 -19.33 -0.03 2.96
CA LYS A 157 -19.90 0.19 4.29
C LYS A 157 -19.86 -1.09 5.13
N THR A 158 -20.21 -2.23 4.53
CA THR A 158 -20.34 -3.51 5.25
C THR A 158 -18.96 -4.10 5.47
N GLY A 159 -18.71 -4.65 6.67
CA GLY A 159 -17.41 -5.27 7.01
C GLY A 159 -16.26 -4.30 7.26
N THR A 160 -16.11 -3.23 6.47
CA THR A 160 -14.99 -2.26 6.60
C THR A 160 -15.29 -1.11 7.56
N LEU A 161 -16.37 -0.34 7.30
CA LEU A 161 -16.76 0.80 8.15
C LEU A 161 -17.63 0.40 9.36
N THR A 162 -18.32 -0.73 9.22
CA THR A 162 -19.19 -1.33 10.24
C THR A 162 -18.59 -2.62 10.79
N LEU A 163 -19.16 -3.11 11.88
CA LEU A 163 -18.77 -4.38 12.50
C LEU A 163 -19.31 -5.62 11.77
N ASN A 164 -20.23 -5.47 10.80
CA ASN A 164 -20.99 -6.55 10.18
C ASN A 164 -21.66 -7.47 11.22
N LYS A 165 -22.22 -6.85 12.27
CA LYS A 165 -22.85 -7.52 13.42
C LYS A 165 -24.21 -6.87 13.66
N LEU A 166 -25.17 -7.33 12.85
CA LEU A 166 -26.53 -6.79 12.86
C LEU A 166 -27.16 -6.97 14.24
N SER A 167 -27.84 -5.92 14.70
CA SER A 167 -28.45 -5.83 16.01
C SER A 167 -29.88 -5.30 15.88
N VAL A 168 -30.83 -5.88 16.61
CA VAL A 168 -32.25 -5.51 16.56
C VAL A 168 -32.63 -4.81 17.86
N ASP A 169 -33.15 -3.58 17.77
CA ASP A 169 -33.85 -2.94 18.87
C ASP A 169 -35.29 -3.47 18.91
N ARG A 170 -35.60 -4.26 19.95
CA ARG A 170 -36.91 -4.90 20.12
C ARG A 170 -38.05 -3.91 20.25
N ASN A 171 -37.79 -2.69 20.72
CA ASN A 171 -38.81 -1.65 20.90
C ASN A 171 -39.30 -1.06 19.58
N LEU A 172 -38.66 -1.43 18.46
CA LEU A 172 -38.93 -0.90 17.13
C LEU A 172 -39.48 -1.95 16.15
N ILE A 173 -39.65 -3.20 16.60
CA ILE A 173 -40.21 -4.27 15.76
C ILE A 173 -41.70 -4.02 15.58
N GLU A 174 -42.10 -3.70 14.35
CA GLU A 174 -43.50 -3.54 13.98
C GLU A 174 -44.05 -4.91 13.57
N VAL A 175 -44.87 -5.51 14.44
CA VAL A 175 -45.55 -6.79 14.19
C VAL A 175 -46.91 -6.49 13.58
N PHE A 176 -47.17 -7.08 12.42
CA PHE A 176 -48.45 -6.92 11.74
C PHE A 176 -49.36 -8.11 12.04
N ALA A 177 -50.52 -7.81 12.61
CA ALA A 177 -51.59 -8.80 12.74
C ALA A 177 -52.11 -9.19 11.34
N VAL A 178 -51.98 -10.47 11.01
CA VAL A 178 -52.46 -11.17 9.79
C VAL A 178 -52.52 -10.32 8.51
N GLY A 179 -51.40 -10.31 7.77
CA GLY A 179 -51.42 -9.99 6.34
C GLY A 179 -51.06 -8.55 5.97
N VAL A 180 -49.89 -8.04 6.40
CA VAL A 180 -49.40 -6.71 6.00
C VAL A 180 -47.90 -6.69 5.66
N ALA A 181 -47.51 -6.66 4.38
CA ALA A 181 -46.12 -6.90 3.96
C ALA A 181 -45.26 -5.67 3.62
N LYS A 182 -43.94 -5.74 3.90
CA LYS A 182 -42.86 -5.19 3.04
C LYS A 182 -41.46 -5.83 3.22
N ASP A 183 -40.99 -6.55 2.21
CA ASP A 183 -39.66 -6.39 1.58
C ASP A 183 -39.95 -6.62 0.09
N GLU A 184 -39.23 -6.01 -0.87
CA GLU A 184 -39.74 -5.95 -2.25
C GLU A 184 -40.03 -7.32 -2.90
N GLN A 185 -39.21 -8.34 -2.63
CA GLN A 185 -39.48 -9.71 -3.09
C GLN A 185 -40.53 -10.44 -2.23
N ILE A 186 -40.63 -10.15 -0.94
CA ILE A 186 -41.61 -10.80 -0.03
C ILE A 186 -43.00 -10.16 -0.16
N LEU A 187 -43.10 -8.88 -0.57
CA LEU A 187 -44.32 -8.21 -1.01
C LEU A 187 -45.01 -9.00 -2.12
N GLU A 188 -44.25 -9.31 -3.16
CA GLU A 188 -44.71 -9.99 -4.37
C GLU A 188 -45.15 -11.43 -4.05
N LEU A 189 -44.41 -12.13 -3.18
CA LEU A 189 -44.78 -13.47 -2.68
C LEU A 189 -46.04 -13.45 -1.79
N CYS A 190 -46.31 -12.37 -1.05
CA CYS A 190 -47.47 -12.27 -0.14
C CYS A 190 -48.72 -11.64 -0.78
N ASN A 191 -48.65 -11.15 -2.02
CA ASN A 191 -49.76 -10.55 -2.78
C ASN A 191 -50.72 -9.66 -1.94
N CYS A 192 -50.12 -8.76 -1.15
CA CYS A 192 -50.82 -7.98 -0.12
C CYS A 192 -51.57 -6.75 -0.68
N ARG A 193 -52.58 -6.27 0.06
CA ARG A 193 -53.39 -5.08 -0.30
C ARG A 193 -52.55 -3.79 -0.31
N ASP A 194 -52.99 -2.79 -1.07
CA ASP A 194 -52.23 -1.54 -1.25
C ASP A 194 -52.18 -0.63 -0.02
N ASP A 195 -53.27 -0.53 0.77
CA ASP A 195 -53.26 0.25 2.04
C ASP A 195 -52.21 -0.29 3.02
N VAL A 196 -52.07 -1.60 2.98
CA VAL A 196 -51.21 -2.46 3.77
C VAL A 196 -49.75 -2.31 3.32
N LYS A 197 -49.50 -2.41 2.01
CA LYS A 197 -48.21 -2.15 1.38
C LYS A 197 -47.72 -0.74 1.71
N ASN A 198 -48.59 0.26 1.59
CA ASN A 198 -48.26 1.67 1.87
C ASN A 198 -47.85 1.92 3.34
N LYS A 199 -48.53 1.31 4.32
CA LYS A 199 -48.13 1.38 5.75
C LYS A 199 -46.72 0.82 5.97
N ALA A 200 -46.45 -0.36 5.43
CA ALA A 200 -45.16 -1.02 5.57
C ALA A 200 -44.05 -0.30 4.76
N HIS A 201 -44.39 0.37 3.64
CA HIS A 201 -43.50 1.32 2.96
C HIS A 201 -43.05 2.43 3.91
N ALA A 202 -43.99 3.17 4.50
CA ALA A 202 -43.67 4.26 5.43
C ALA A 202 -42.84 3.80 6.65
N ILE A 203 -43.02 2.57 7.14
CA ILE A 203 -42.22 2.02 8.25
C ILE A 203 -40.78 1.71 7.82
N ILE A 204 -40.56 1.12 6.64
CA ILE A 204 -39.18 0.92 6.13
C ILE A 204 -38.49 2.26 5.89
N ASP A 205 -39.20 3.25 5.36
CA ASP A 205 -38.60 4.54 5.06
C ASP A 205 -38.22 5.27 6.38
N LYS A 206 -39.07 5.17 7.42
CA LYS A 206 -38.80 5.60 8.82
C LYS A 206 -37.68 4.81 9.52
N TYR A 207 -37.44 3.55 9.15
CA TYR A 207 -36.24 2.80 9.57
C TYR A 207 -35.00 3.33 8.85
N ALA A 208 -35.10 3.60 7.55
CA ALA A 208 -34.01 4.08 6.72
C ALA A 208 -33.51 5.47 7.14
N GLU A 209 -34.42 6.39 7.47
CA GLU A 209 -34.13 7.69 8.11
C GLU A 209 -33.29 7.55 9.39
N ARG A 210 -33.48 6.46 10.14
CA ARG A 210 -32.77 6.15 11.39
C ARG A 210 -31.51 5.32 11.18
N GLY A 211 -31.11 5.06 9.94
CA GLY A 211 -29.92 4.26 9.62
C GLY A 211 -30.08 2.77 9.92
N LEU A 212 -31.32 2.26 9.88
CA LEU A 212 -31.67 0.88 10.16
C LEU A 212 -32.04 0.20 8.83
N ARG A 213 -31.45 -0.97 8.55
CA ARG A 213 -31.92 -1.85 7.46
C ARG A 213 -33.25 -2.48 7.88
N SER A 214 -34.15 -2.70 6.94
CA SER A 214 -35.32 -3.56 7.15
C SER A 214 -34.96 -5.04 6.96
N LEU A 215 -35.74 -5.91 7.59
CA LEU A 215 -35.91 -7.30 7.19
C LEU A 215 -37.36 -7.70 7.45
N ALA A 216 -38.01 -8.23 6.42
CA ALA A 216 -39.33 -8.83 6.48
C ALA A 216 -39.32 -10.25 7.06
N VAL A 217 -40.43 -10.61 7.71
CA VAL A 217 -40.76 -12.00 8.00
C VAL A 217 -42.16 -12.33 7.49
N ALA A 218 -42.25 -13.40 6.71
CA ALA A 218 -43.48 -14.03 6.28
C ALA A 218 -43.52 -15.51 6.70
N ARG A 219 -44.73 -16.06 6.79
CA ARG A 219 -45.07 -17.43 7.18
C ARG A 219 -46.02 -18.01 6.12
N GLN A 220 -45.95 -19.31 5.90
CA GLN A 220 -46.91 -20.05 5.07
C GLN A 220 -47.28 -21.33 5.82
N GLU A 221 -48.53 -21.79 5.68
CA GLU A 221 -48.92 -23.13 6.10
C GLU A 221 -49.00 -24.05 4.88
N VAL A 222 -48.56 -25.30 5.04
CA VAL A 222 -48.47 -26.30 3.95
C VAL A 222 -49.41 -27.47 4.28
N PRO A 223 -50.68 -27.45 3.80
CA PRO A 223 -51.71 -28.40 4.23
C PRO A 223 -51.37 -29.86 3.92
N GLU A 224 -50.71 -30.10 2.78
CA GLU A 224 -50.38 -31.44 2.28
C GLU A 224 -49.19 -32.10 2.99
N LYS A 225 -48.44 -31.36 3.81
CA LYS A 225 -47.29 -31.83 4.62
C LYS A 225 -46.15 -32.52 3.83
N SER A 226 -46.14 -32.40 2.50
CA SER A 226 -45.05 -32.81 1.62
C SER A 226 -44.06 -31.65 1.39
N LYS A 227 -42.87 -31.95 0.86
CA LYS A 227 -41.81 -30.95 0.64
C LYS A 227 -41.96 -30.16 -0.67
N ASP A 228 -42.61 -30.78 -1.64
CA ASP A 228 -42.65 -30.33 -3.03
C ASP A 228 -44.02 -29.73 -3.42
N SER A 229 -44.95 -29.68 -2.47
CA SER A 229 -46.27 -29.05 -2.64
C SER A 229 -46.21 -27.54 -2.42
N SER A 230 -46.97 -26.81 -3.22
CA SER A 230 -47.25 -25.39 -2.99
C SER A 230 -48.13 -25.21 -1.75
N GLY A 231 -47.59 -24.56 -0.71
CA GLY A 231 -48.37 -24.16 0.46
C GLY A 231 -49.47 -23.13 0.15
N GLY A 232 -50.19 -22.70 1.19
CA GLY A 232 -51.27 -21.71 1.09
C GLY A 232 -50.78 -20.28 0.78
N ALA A 233 -51.60 -19.28 1.09
CA ALA A 233 -51.15 -17.89 1.01
C ALA A 233 -50.00 -17.62 2.01
N TRP A 234 -49.05 -16.75 1.62
CA TRP A 234 -48.04 -16.25 2.55
C TRP A 234 -48.65 -15.16 3.45
N GLU A 235 -48.72 -15.46 4.75
CA GLU A 235 -49.00 -14.49 5.80
C GLU A 235 -47.76 -13.64 6.04
N PHE A 236 -47.85 -12.31 5.94
CA PHE A 236 -46.79 -11.46 6.47
C PHE A 236 -46.96 -11.21 7.97
N VAL A 237 -45.86 -11.27 8.71
CA VAL A 237 -45.81 -11.29 10.17
C VAL A 237 -45.24 -10.00 10.77
N GLY A 238 -44.20 -9.40 10.17
CA GLY A 238 -43.59 -8.20 10.75
C GLY A 238 -42.31 -7.71 10.08
N LEU A 239 -41.90 -6.50 10.49
CA LEU A 239 -40.68 -5.83 10.07
C LEU A 239 -39.70 -5.74 11.24
N LEU A 240 -38.47 -6.23 11.04
CA LEU A 240 -37.40 -6.13 12.02
C LEU A 240 -36.39 -5.05 11.56
N PRO A 241 -36.14 -4.01 12.36
CA PRO A 241 -35.07 -3.06 12.10
C PRO A 241 -33.72 -3.60 12.55
N LEU A 242 -32.76 -3.63 11.63
CA LEU A 242 -31.41 -4.13 11.81
C LEU A 242 -30.40 -2.96 11.76
N LEU A 243 -29.80 -2.63 12.91
CA LEU A 243 -28.66 -1.73 12.99
C LEU A 243 -27.37 -2.50 12.75
N ASP A 244 -26.57 -2.04 11.80
CA ASP A 244 -25.19 -2.45 11.57
C ASP A 244 -24.26 -1.38 12.18
N PRO A 245 -23.73 -1.58 13.40
CA PRO A 245 -23.04 -0.51 14.12
C PRO A 245 -21.68 -0.16 13.47
N PRO A 246 -21.32 1.13 13.39
CA PRO A 246 -19.99 1.55 12.95
C PRO A 246 -18.91 1.04 13.92
N ARG A 247 -17.69 0.84 13.42
CA ARG A 247 -16.56 0.51 14.31
C ARG A 247 -16.14 1.73 15.12
N HIS A 248 -15.62 1.50 16.33
CA HIS A 248 -15.20 2.55 17.26
C HIS A 248 -14.02 3.37 16.72
N ASP A 249 -13.17 2.77 15.90
CA ASP A 249 -11.98 3.36 15.27
C ASP A 249 -12.28 4.05 13.93
N SER A 250 -13.36 3.68 13.23
CA SER A 250 -13.65 4.19 11.87
C SER A 250 -13.80 5.72 11.82
N ALA A 251 -14.49 6.33 12.77
CA ALA A 251 -14.73 7.79 12.78
C ALA A 251 -13.47 8.63 13.06
N GLU A 252 -12.48 8.08 13.78
CA GLU A 252 -11.16 8.71 13.90
C GLU A 252 -10.32 8.43 12.65
N THR A 253 -10.34 7.19 12.16
CA THR A 253 -9.57 6.74 10.99
C THR A 253 -9.93 7.53 9.73
N ILE A 254 -11.20 7.86 9.50
CA ILE A 254 -11.63 8.70 8.36
C ILE A 254 -11.01 10.10 8.45
N LYS A 255 -10.92 10.68 9.65
CA LYS A 255 -10.25 11.99 9.88
C LYS A 255 -8.74 11.88 9.68
N GLN A 256 -8.12 10.80 10.14
CA GLN A 256 -6.70 10.54 9.87
C GLN A 256 -6.42 10.35 8.37
N ALA A 257 -7.30 9.65 7.63
CA ALA A 257 -7.21 9.49 6.19
C ALA A 257 -7.30 10.84 5.45
N LEU A 258 -8.28 11.68 5.81
CA LEU A 258 -8.45 13.01 5.23
C LEU A 258 -7.24 13.92 5.51
N ASN A 259 -6.71 13.89 6.74
CA ASN A 259 -5.46 14.59 7.10
C ASN A 259 -4.24 14.09 6.31
N LEU A 260 -4.28 12.86 5.80
CA LEU A 260 -3.27 12.27 4.91
C LEU A 260 -3.57 12.48 3.42
N GLY A 261 -4.54 13.33 3.08
CA GLY A 261 -4.97 13.56 1.70
C GLY A 261 -5.56 12.33 1.03
N VAL A 262 -6.25 11.47 1.79
CA VAL A 262 -7.01 10.32 1.28
C VAL A 262 -8.49 10.56 1.52
N ASN A 263 -9.25 10.82 0.45
CA ASN A 263 -10.71 10.95 0.51
C ASN A 263 -11.34 9.55 0.61
N VAL A 264 -12.11 9.29 1.67
CA VAL A 264 -12.77 8.00 1.90
C VAL A 264 -14.23 8.09 1.44
N LYS A 265 -14.54 7.47 0.30
CA LYS A 265 -15.89 7.45 -0.29
C LYS A 265 -16.63 6.18 0.14
N MET A 266 -17.83 6.31 0.70
CA MET A 266 -18.67 5.14 1.04
C MET A 266 -19.27 4.53 -0.22
N ILE A 267 -19.17 3.21 -0.36
CA ILE A 267 -19.90 2.40 -1.34
C ILE A 267 -20.87 1.52 -0.56
N THR A 268 -22.15 1.48 -0.95
CA THR A 268 -23.10 0.55 -0.32
C THR A 268 -24.28 0.18 -1.22
N GLY A 269 -24.78 -1.04 -1.07
CA GLY A 269 -26.08 -1.46 -1.60
C GLY A 269 -27.27 -0.91 -0.81
N ASP A 270 -27.05 -0.36 0.39
CA ASP A 270 -28.10 0.21 1.24
C ASP A 270 -28.75 1.45 0.56
N GLN A 271 -29.99 1.75 0.94
CA GLN A 271 -30.69 2.96 0.50
C GLN A 271 -29.99 4.25 0.96
N LEU A 272 -30.22 5.34 0.23
CA LEU A 272 -29.52 6.61 0.43
C LEU A 272 -29.71 7.23 1.83
N ALA A 273 -30.87 7.06 2.46
CA ALA A 273 -31.12 7.52 3.82
C ALA A 273 -30.21 6.80 4.84
N ILE A 274 -30.08 5.46 4.72
CA ILE A 274 -29.21 4.65 5.57
C ILE A 274 -27.74 5.04 5.37
N ALA A 275 -27.32 5.25 4.12
CA ALA A 275 -25.97 5.69 3.80
C ALA A 275 -25.67 7.07 4.43
N LYS A 276 -26.56 8.06 4.27
CA LYS A 276 -26.40 9.42 4.82
C LYS A 276 -26.39 9.42 6.35
N GLU A 277 -27.26 8.67 7.02
CA GLU A 277 -27.26 8.59 8.48
C GLU A 277 -26.02 7.87 9.02
N THR A 278 -25.56 6.81 8.34
CA THR A 278 -24.29 6.14 8.68
C THR A 278 -23.10 7.09 8.49
N GLY A 279 -23.06 7.83 7.38
CA GLY A 279 -22.02 8.83 7.08
C GLY A 279 -21.99 9.98 8.09
N ARG A 280 -23.17 10.46 8.52
CA ARG A 280 -23.33 11.46 9.58
C ARG A 280 -22.76 10.97 10.92
N ARG A 281 -23.01 9.71 11.30
CA ARG A 281 -22.45 9.09 12.52
C ARG A 281 -20.94 8.86 12.44
N LEU A 282 -20.41 8.53 11.26
CA LEU A 282 -18.97 8.37 11.01
C LEU A 282 -18.24 9.71 10.88
N GLY A 283 -18.95 10.82 10.63
CA GLY A 283 -18.37 12.14 10.43
C GLY A 283 -17.69 12.33 9.08
N MET A 284 -18.14 11.61 8.04
CA MET A 284 -17.57 11.66 6.69
C MET A 284 -18.26 12.63 5.73
N GLY A 285 -19.32 13.30 6.18
CA GLY A 285 -20.20 14.10 5.34
C GLY A 285 -21.50 13.39 4.96
N THR A 286 -22.33 14.09 4.18
CA THR A 286 -23.67 13.65 3.75
C THR A 286 -23.94 13.97 2.27
N ASN A 287 -22.92 14.39 1.50
CA ASN A 287 -23.01 14.66 0.07
C ASN A 287 -22.97 13.35 -0.73
N MET A 288 -23.93 12.48 -0.46
CA MET A 288 -24.07 11.16 -1.06
C MET A 288 -25.20 11.14 -2.09
N TYR A 289 -25.02 10.31 -3.12
CA TYR A 289 -25.92 10.21 -4.27
C TYR A 289 -26.36 8.75 -4.51
N PRO A 290 -27.54 8.50 -5.10
CA PRO A 290 -27.95 7.17 -5.50
C PRO A 290 -27.21 6.73 -6.77
N SER A 291 -26.99 5.43 -6.96
CA SER A 291 -26.25 4.93 -8.15
C SER A 291 -26.97 5.20 -9.48
N SER A 292 -28.29 5.42 -9.47
CA SER A 292 -29.06 5.86 -10.65
C SER A 292 -28.61 7.22 -11.20
N ALA A 293 -28.15 8.14 -10.35
CA ALA A 293 -27.61 9.43 -10.78
C ALA A 293 -26.31 9.29 -11.61
N LEU A 294 -25.65 8.14 -11.55
CA LEU A 294 -24.42 7.84 -12.30
C LEU A 294 -24.70 7.31 -13.72
N LEU A 295 -25.90 6.78 -13.96
CA LEU A 295 -26.31 6.19 -15.25
C LEU A 295 -26.83 7.23 -16.24
N GLY A 296 -27.05 8.48 -15.82
CA GLY A 296 -27.69 9.53 -16.63
C GLY A 296 -29.19 9.30 -16.90
N GLN A 297 -29.74 8.16 -16.50
CA GLN A 297 -31.15 7.79 -16.66
C GLN A 297 -32.04 8.46 -15.60
N SER A 298 -32.16 9.78 -15.71
CA SER A 298 -33.22 10.66 -15.15
C SER A 298 -33.52 10.61 -13.64
N VAL A 299 -33.53 11.80 -13.00
CA VAL A 299 -34.75 12.42 -12.44
C VAL A 299 -34.39 13.80 -11.84
N HIS A 300 -35.26 14.78 -12.06
CA HIS A 300 -35.17 16.22 -11.70
C HIS A 300 -34.11 17.09 -12.40
N GLU A 301 -34.58 18.18 -13.01
CA GLU A 301 -33.81 19.20 -13.75
C GLU A 301 -32.86 20.03 -12.87
N SER A 302 -32.93 19.92 -11.55
CA SER A 302 -32.13 20.68 -10.59
C SER A 302 -30.70 20.14 -10.37
N ILE A 303 -30.37 18.95 -10.89
CA ILE A 303 -29.04 18.32 -10.75
C ILE A 303 -28.16 18.58 -12.01
N VAL A 304 -28.71 19.21 -13.05
CA VAL A 304 -28.14 19.34 -14.41
C VAL A 304 -26.86 20.21 -14.49
N SER A 305 -26.46 20.89 -13.42
CA SER A 305 -25.37 21.89 -13.45
C SER A 305 -23.93 21.33 -13.38
N LEU A 306 -23.72 20.05 -13.07
CA LEU A 306 -22.40 19.43 -12.98
C LEU A 306 -22.29 18.16 -13.86
N PRO A 307 -21.16 17.95 -14.56
CA PRO A 307 -20.87 16.66 -15.19
C PRO A 307 -20.86 15.52 -14.17
N VAL A 308 -21.34 14.33 -14.58
CA VAL A 308 -21.37 13.12 -13.72
C VAL A 308 -19.99 12.81 -13.11
N ASP A 309 -18.92 13.08 -13.85
CA ASP A 309 -17.54 12.86 -13.39
C ASP A 309 -17.16 13.80 -12.23
N GLU A 310 -17.49 15.09 -12.33
CA GLU A 310 -17.27 16.08 -11.26
C GLU A 310 -18.17 15.80 -10.04
N LEU A 311 -19.39 15.29 -10.26
CA LEU A 311 -20.25 14.79 -9.20
C LEU A 311 -19.60 13.58 -8.48
N ILE A 312 -19.00 12.65 -9.23
CA ILE A 312 -18.27 11.50 -8.65
C ILE A 312 -17.06 11.97 -7.82
N GLU A 313 -16.31 12.97 -8.30
CA GLU A 313 -15.19 13.58 -7.57
C GLU A 313 -15.66 14.23 -6.25
N LYS A 314 -16.76 14.98 -6.28
CA LYS A 314 -17.30 15.74 -5.13
C LYS A 314 -18.20 14.93 -4.17
N ALA A 315 -18.60 13.71 -4.52
CA ALA A 315 -19.45 12.88 -3.66
C ALA A 315 -18.71 12.27 -2.46
N ASP A 316 -19.33 12.29 -1.28
CA ASP A 316 -18.85 11.58 -0.08
C ASP A 316 -19.13 10.06 -0.16
N GLY A 317 -20.03 9.65 -1.06
CA GLY A 317 -20.38 8.24 -1.24
C GLY A 317 -21.58 7.99 -2.14
N PHE A 318 -21.80 6.70 -2.43
CA PHE A 318 -22.83 6.23 -3.34
C PHE A 318 -23.66 5.11 -2.68
N ALA A 319 -24.97 5.18 -2.87
CA ALA A 319 -25.97 4.28 -2.29
C ALA A 319 -26.75 3.50 -3.37
N GLY A 320 -27.32 2.35 -3.01
CA GLY A 320 -27.96 1.44 -3.97
C GLY A 320 -26.99 0.94 -5.05
N VAL A 321 -25.73 0.71 -4.72
CA VAL A 321 -24.66 0.43 -5.69
C VAL A 321 -24.58 -1.06 -6.05
N PHE A 322 -25.03 -1.39 -7.27
CA PHE A 322 -24.87 -2.71 -7.88
C PHE A 322 -23.40 -3.00 -8.28
N PRO A 323 -23.01 -4.27 -8.49
CA PRO A 323 -21.62 -4.66 -8.78
C PRO A 323 -21.00 -3.93 -9.99
N GLU A 324 -21.80 -3.74 -11.04
CA GLU A 324 -21.46 -3.03 -12.26
C GLU A 324 -21.18 -1.54 -11.98
N HIS A 325 -21.97 -0.95 -11.07
CA HIS A 325 -21.82 0.44 -10.65
C HIS A 325 -20.55 0.62 -9.82
N LYS A 326 -20.16 -0.36 -8.98
CA LYS A 326 -18.85 -0.34 -8.28
C LYS A 326 -17.69 -0.27 -9.28
N TYR A 327 -17.74 -1.06 -10.36
CA TYR A 327 -16.72 -1.05 -11.42
C TYR A 327 -16.66 0.30 -12.17
N GLU A 328 -17.81 0.87 -12.53
CA GLU A 328 -17.85 2.15 -13.25
C GLU A 328 -17.41 3.35 -12.37
N ILE A 329 -17.77 3.39 -11.09
CA ILE A 329 -17.29 4.43 -10.14
C ILE A 329 -15.75 4.45 -10.09
N VAL A 330 -15.12 3.28 -9.89
CA VAL A 330 -13.65 3.14 -9.87
C VAL A 330 -13.04 3.54 -11.21
N LYS A 331 -13.62 3.08 -12.33
CA LYS A 331 -13.19 3.43 -13.69
C LYS A 331 -13.29 4.92 -13.98
N LYS A 332 -14.29 5.64 -13.45
CA LYS A 332 -14.43 7.09 -13.57
C LYS A 332 -13.41 7.86 -12.73
N LEU A 333 -13.20 7.48 -11.47
CA LEU A 333 -12.16 8.07 -10.61
C LEU A 333 -10.77 7.95 -11.26
N GLN A 334 -10.46 6.80 -11.86
CA GLN A 334 -9.23 6.59 -12.63
C GLN A 334 -9.13 7.43 -13.91
N GLN A 335 -10.23 7.68 -14.62
CA GLN A 335 -10.23 8.59 -15.77
C GLN A 335 -9.91 10.03 -15.36
N MET A 336 -10.30 10.44 -14.15
CA MET A 336 -9.93 11.73 -13.54
C MET A 336 -8.51 11.76 -12.96
N LYS A 337 -7.75 10.66 -13.09
CA LYS A 337 -6.35 10.47 -12.64
C LYS A 337 -6.15 10.32 -11.13
N HIS A 338 -7.21 10.06 -10.37
CA HIS A 338 -7.07 9.57 -8.99
C HIS A 338 -6.45 8.16 -8.97
N ILE A 339 -5.66 7.87 -7.95
CA ILE A 339 -5.12 6.54 -7.67
C ILE A 339 -6.09 5.87 -6.71
N CYS A 340 -7.03 5.10 -7.29
CA CYS A 340 -8.19 4.61 -6.57
C CYS A 340 -7.88 3.29 -5.86
N GLY A 341 -7.87 3.32 -4.53
CA GLY A 341 -8.03 2.12 -3.70
C GLY A 341 -9.51 1.72 -3.62
N MET A 342 -9.78 0.42 -3.60
CA MET A 342 -11.13 -0.11 -3.33
C MET A 342 -11.07 -1.25 -2.33
N THR A 343 -11.99 -1.29 -1.36
CA THR A 343 -12.21 -2.44 -0.48
C THR A 343 -13.36 -3.31 -0.96
N GLY A 344 -13.30 -4.62 -0.74
CA GLY A 344 -14.43 -5.53 -0.97
C GLY A 344 -14.33 -6.83 -0.17
N ASP A 345 -15.46 -7.54 -0.09
CA ASP A 345 -15.60 -8.82 0.63
C ASP A 345 -16.22 -9.93 -0.24
N GLY A 346 -17.26 -9.59 -1.02
CA GLY A 346 -18.04 -10.53 -1.80
C GLY A 346 -17.45 -10.88 -3.17
N VAL A 347 -17.93 -11.99 -3.74
CA VAL A 347 -17.63 -12.41 -5.13
C VAL A 347 -17.95 -11.29 -6.14
N ASN A 348 -18.98 -10.50 -5.83
CA ASN A 348 -19.47 -9.36 -6.62
C ASN A 348 -18.44 -8.21 -6.73
N ASP A 349 -17.54 -8.07 -5.76
CA ASP A 349 -16.55 -6.99 -5.77
C ASP A 349 -15.35 -7.32 -6.66
N ALA A 350 -15.15 -8.59 -7.03
CA ALA A 350 -13.98 -9.05 -7.76
C ALA A 350 -13.68 -8.27 -9.07
N PRO A 351 -14.66 -7.89 -9.92
CA PRO A 351 -14.39 -7.07 -11.11
C PRO A 351 -13.89 -5.66 -10.77
N ALA A 352 -14.47 -5.03 -9.75
CA ALA A 352 -14.15 -3.66 -9.34
C ALA A 352 -12.83 -3.60 -8.56
N LEU A 353 -12.61 -4.54 -7.64
CA LEU A 353 -11.32 -4.80 -7.00
C LEU A 353 -10.21 -5.03 -8.02
N LYS A 354 -10.50 -5.72 -9.14
CA LYS A 354 -9.51 -5.95 -10.20
C LYS A 354 -9.29 -4.74 -11.12
N LYS A 355 -10.23 -3.80 -11.14
CA LYS A 355 -10.15 -2.56 -11.92
C LYS A 355 -9.41 -1.45 -11.19
N ALA A 356 -9.56 -1.39 -9.86
CA ALA A 356 -8.89 -0.45 -8.97
C ALA A 356 -7.35 -0.52 -9.09
N ASP A 357 -6.68 0.59 -8.79
CA ASP A 357 -5.21 0.64 -8.74
C ASP A 357 -4.71 -0.21 -7.58
N ILE A 358 -5.44 -0.21 -6.45
CA ILE A 358 -5.23 -1.11 -5.32
C ILE A 358 -6.56 -1.80 -4.97
N GLY A 359 -6.72 -3.06 -5.38
CA GLY A 359 -7.77 -3.92 -4.84
C GLY A 359 -7.39 -4.40 -3.43
N ILE A 360 -8.23 -4.13 -2.44
CA ILE A 360 -8.04 -4.51 -1.03
C ILE A 360 -9.16 -5.49 -0.61
N ALA A 361 -8.82 -6.75 -0.33
CA ALA A 361 -9.76 -7.69 0.28
C ALA A 361 -9.70 -7.58 1.82
N VAL A 362 -10.85 -7.51 2.47
CA VAL A 362 -10.94 -7.52 3.95
C VAL A 362 -10.61 -8.91 4.52
N ALA A 363 -10.40 -9.00 5.84
CA ALA A 363 -10.03 -10.27 6.50
C ALA A 363 -11.05 -11.40 6.24
N ASP A 364 -12.34 -11.11 6.37
CA ASP A 364 -13.43 -12.06 6.19
C ASP A 364 -13.88 -12.22 4.71
N ALA A 365 -13.13 -11.64 3.76
CA ALA A 365 -13.47 -11.67 2.34
C ALA A 365 -13.46 -13.09 1.74
N THR A 366 -14.34 -13.31 0.77
CA THR A 366 -14.38 -14.52 -0.05
C THR A 366 -13.06 -14.78 -0.77
N ASP A 367 -12.71 -16.04 -1.01
CA ASP A 367 -11.47 -16.38 -1.72
C ASP A 367 -11.45 -15.85 -3.17
N ALA A 368 -12.62 -15.63 -3.79
CA ALA A 368 -12.76 -14.91 -5.05
C ALA A 368 -12.29 -13.44 -4.92
N ALA A 369 -12.85 -12.67 -3.99
CA ALA A 369 -12.43 -11.29 -3.72
C ALA A 369 -10.94 -11.21 -3.35
N ARG A 370 -10.48 -12.10 -2.47
CA ARG A 370 -9.04 -12.24 -2.14
C ARG A 370 -8.20 -12.51 -3.38
N SER A 371 -8.62 -13.37 -4.30
CA SER A 371 -7.87 -13.69 -5.53
C SER A 371 -7.81 -12.52 -6.53
N ALA A 372 -8.86 -11.70 -6.60
CA ALA A 372 -8.90 -10.50 -7.44
C ALA A 372 -8.01 -9.38 -6.86
N SER A 373 -8.05 -9.21 -5.53
CA SER A 373 -7.32 -8.17 -4.79
C SER A 373 -5.79 -8.31 -4.86
N ASP A 374 -5.11 -7.18 -4.67
CA ASP A 374 -3.66 -7.05 -4.70
C ASP A 374 -3.05 -6.93 -3.30
N ILE A 375 -3.87 -6.56 -2.31
CA ILE A 375 -3.58 -6.62 -0.87
C ILE A 375 -4.74 -7.35 -0.18
N VAL A 376 -4.41 -8.30 0.69
CA VAL A 376 -5.38 -9.00 1.55
C VAL A 376 -5.09 -8.63 2.99
N LEU A 377 -6.09 -8.09 3.70
CA LEU A 377 -5.99 -7.85 5.13
C LEU A 377 -6.15 -9.17 5.90
N THR A 378 -5.46 -9.32 7.03
CA THR A 378 -5.70 -10.40 8.01
C THR A 378 -6.40 -9.89 9.26
N GLU A 379 -6.51 -8.56 9.42
CA GLU A 379 -7.22 -7.90 10.51
C GLU A 379 -8.33 -7.00 9.91
N PRO A 380 -9.55 -7.01 10.44
CA PRO A 380 -10.67 -6.28 9.84
C PRO A 380 -10.79 -4.85 10.37
N GLY A 381 -10.80 -3.86 9.46
CA GLY A 381 -11.09 -2.46 9.78
C GLY A 381 -10.33 -1.47 8.90
N LEU A 382 -10.85 -0.24 8.82
CA LEU A 382 -10.24 0.84 8.03
C LEU A 382 -8.86 1.26 8.58
N SER A 383 -8.64 1.15 9.89
CA SER A 383 -7.39 1.56 10.58
C SER A 383 -6.16 0.79 10.10
N VAL A 384 -6.33 -0.49 9.74
CA VAL A 384 -5.30 -1.33 9.12
C VAL A 384 -4.88 -0.76 7.76
N ILE A 385 -5.84 -0.30 6.95
CA ILE A 385 -5.59 0.28 5.62
C ILE A 385 -4.79 1.59 5.75
N ILE A 386 -5.17 2.49 6.66
CA ILE A 386 -4.45 3.76 6.84
C ILE A 386 -3.05 3.55 7.44
N SER A 387 -2.89 2.56 8.34
CA SER A 387 -1.58 2.12 8.84
C SER A 387 -0.68 1.55 7.73
N ALA A 388 -1.28 0.82 6.78
CA ALA A 388 -0.60 0.33 5.60
C ALA A 388 -0.20 1.48 4.65
N VAL A 389 -1.08 2.47 4.39
CA VAL A 389 -0.78 3.67 3.59
C VAL A 389 0.40 4.46 4.16
N LEU A 390 0.41 4.73 5.47
CA LEU A 390 1.52 5.39 6.15
C LEU A 390 2.84 4.63 5.99
N THR A 391 2.79 3.30 6.10
CA THR A 391 3.97 2.44 5.98
C THR A 391 4.47 2.39 4.54
N SER A 392 3.57 2.27 3.57
CA SER A 392 3.82 2.34 2.12
C SER A 392 4.46 3.66 1.72
N ARG A 393 3.92 4.81 2.14
CA ARG A 393 4.55 6.13 1.92
C ARG A 393 5.95 6.23 2.54
N ALA A 394 6.18 5.65 3.72
CA ALA A 394 7.50 5.59 4.35
C ALA A 394 8.49 4.64 3.65
N ILE A 395 8.03 3.70 2.82
CA ILE A 395 8.86 2.84 1.94
C ILE A 395 9.13 3.57 0.61
N PHE A 396 8.10 4.17 0.01
CA PHE A 396 8.20 4.95 -1.22
C PHE A 396 9.19 6.12 -1.08
N GLN A 397 9.16 6.84 0.05
CA GLN A 397 10.14 7.90 0.31
C GLN A 397 11.58 7.38 0.33
N ARG A 398 11.84 6.18 0.87
CA ARG A 398 13.18 5.55 0.83
C ARG A 398 13.61 5.24 -0.60
N MET A 399 12.68 4.81 -1.46
CA MET A 399 12.94 4.58 -2.88
C MET A 399 13.24 5.89 -3.63
N LYS A 400 12.44 6.95 -3.42
CA LYS A 400 12.67 8.30 -3.99
C LYS A 400 14.05 8.85 -3.59
N ASN A 401 14.38 8.78 -2.28
CA ASN A 401 15.67 9.21 -1.74
C ASN A 401 16.86 8.41 -2.32
N TYR A 402 16.70 7.08 -2.48
CA TYR A 402 17.71 6.23 -3.12
C TYR A 402 17.91 6.56 -4.60
N THR A 403 16.84 6.83 -5.37
CA THR A 403 16.97 7.20 -6.78
C THR A 403 17.70 8.53 -6.95
N ILE A 404 17.39 9.56 -6.14
CA ILE A 404 18.13 10.84 -6.14
C ILE A 404 19.63 10.58 -5.92
N TYR A 405 19.96 9.81 -4.88
CA TYR A 405 21.34 9.44 -4.53
C TYR A 405 22.08 8.69 -5.65
N ALA A 406 21.44 7.68 -6.27
CA ALA A 406 22.03 6.89 -7.34
C ALA A 406 22.31 7.73 -8.60
N VAL A 407 21.39 8.63 -8.97
CA VAL A 407 21.61 9.62 -10.05
C VAL A 407 22.78 10.54 -9.69
N SER A 408 22.81 11.10 -8.47
CA SER A 408 23.88 12.01 -8.04
C SER A 408 25.27 11.39 -8.10
N ILE A 409 25.46 10.15 -7.63
CA ILE A 409 26.75 9.47 -7.72
C ILE A 409 27.14 9.20 -9.16
N THR A 410 26.19 8.82 -10.01
CA THR A 410 26.45 8.55 -11.44
C THR A 410 26.97 9.83 -12.12
N ILE A 411 26.30 10.97 -11.91
CA ILE A 411 26.73 12.27 -12.43
C ILE A 411 28.06 12.72 -11.82
N ARG A 412 28.26 12.55 -10.51
CA ARG A 412 29.53 12.87 -9.82
C ARG A 412 30.71 12.12 -10.43
N ILE A 413 30.59 10.80 -10.61
CA ILE A 413 31.67 9.93 -11.11
C ILE A 413 31.99 10.27 -12.57
N VAL A 414 30.96 10.34 -13.43
CA VAL A 414 31.16 10.62 -14.86
C VAL A 414 31.74 12.03 -15.06
N LEU A 415 31.09 13.06 -14.53
CA LEU A 415 31.49 14.44 -14.78
C LEU A 415 32.81 14.81 -14.06
N GLY A 416 33.01 14.30 -12.84
CA GLY A 416 34.23 14.55 -12.05
C GLY A 416 35.48 13.96 -12.69
N PHE A 417 35.49 12.66 -13.01
CA PHE A 417 36.67 12.03 -13.62
C PHE A 417 36.89 12.48 -15.08
N MET A 418 35.82 12.74 -15.84
CA MET A 418 35.93 13.31 -17.20
C MET A 418 36.63 14.67 -17.19
N LEU A 419 36.25 15.58 -16.28
CA LEU A 419 36.91 16.89 -16.19
C LEU A 419 38.37 16.78 -15.72
N ILE A 420 38.67 15.89 -14.77
CA ILE A 420 40.05 15.68 -14.30
C ILE A 420 40.95 15.14 -15.43
N ALA A 421 40.46 14.17 -16.22
CA ALA A 421 41.17 13.65 -17.38
C ALA A 421 41.34 14.71 -18.48
N LEU A 422 40.30 15.50 -18.78
CA LEU A 422 40.33 16.53 -19.82
C LEU A 422 41.31 17.66 -19.51
N ILE A 423 41.35 18.15 -18.26
CA ILE A 423 42.11 19.35 -17.87
C ILE A 423 43.56 19.02 -17.51
N TRP A 424 43.81 17.94 -16.76
CA TRP A 424 45.17 17.60 -16.26
C TRP A 424 45.78 16.34 -16.88
N LYS A 425 45.08 15.64 -17.79
CA LYS A 425 45.52 14.35 -18.38
C LYS A 425 45.91 13.34 -17.28
N PHE A 426 45.05 13.23 -16.28
CA PHE A 426 45.20 12.33 -15.14
C PHE A 426 44.16 11.21 -15.20
N ASP A 427 44.63 9.99 -15.46
CA ASP A 427 43.80 8.79 -15.53
C ASP A 427 43.57 8.21 -14.12
N PHE A 428 42.30 8.05 -13.73
CA PHE A 428 41.94 7.47 -12.44
C PHE A 428 41.77 5.95 -12.56
N SER A 429 42.39 5.19 -11.65
CA SER A 429 42.38 3.72 -11.68
C SER A 429 40.97 3.13 -11.64
N PRO A 430 40.55 2.34 -12.64
CA PRO A 430 39.25 1.67 -12.64
C PRO A 430 39.06 0.74 -11.44
N PHE A 431 40.14 0.17 -10.90
CA PHE A 431 40.09 -0.65 -9.69
C PHE A 431 39.68 0.17 -8.46
N MET A 432 40.07 1.44 -8.36
CA MET A 432 39.63 2.32 -7.27
C MET A 432 38.16 2.74 -7.41
N ILE A 433 37.64 2.86 -8.64
CA ILE A 433 36.20 3.02 -8.87
C ILE A 433 35.43 1.76 -8.42
N LEU A 434 35.97 0.57 -8.70
CA LEU A 434 35.39 -0.71 -8.23
C LEU A 434 35.37 -0.81 -6.70
N VAL A 435 36.45 -0.41 -6.01
CA VAL A 435 36.47 -0.36 -4.53
C VAL A 435 35.42 0.62 -3.99
N ILE A 436 35.30 1.82 -4.58
CA ILE A 436 34.24 2.79 -4.21
C ILE A 436 32.85 2.17 -4.42
N ALA A 437 32.61 1.48 -5.54
CA ALA A 437 31.34 0.84 -5.84
C ALA A 437 30.98 -0.26 -4.82
N ILE A 438 31.93 -1.12 -4.44
CA ILE A 438 31.72 -2.19 -3.45
C ILE A 438 31.40 -1.62 -2.06
N LEU A 439 32.12 -0.59 -1.62
CA LEU A 439 31.86 0.07 -0.33
C LEU A 439 30.50 0.79 -0.33
N ASN A 440 30.12 1.42 -1.44
CA ASN A 440 28.82 2.04 -1.60
C ASN A 440 27.69 0.99 -1.60
N ASP A 441 27.79 -0.10 -2.37
CA ASP A 441 26.78 -1.15 -2.40
C ASP A 441 26.55 -1.78 -1.01
N GLY A 442 27.61 -1.97 -0.23
CA GLY A 442 27.53 -2.42 1.17
C GLY A 442 26.73 -1.46 2.07
N THR A 443 27.01 -0.15 1.99
CA THR A 443 26.28 0.86 2.80
C THR A 443 24.84 1.07 2.33
N ILE A 444 24.60 1.05 1.02
CA ILE A 444 23.27 1.19 0.39
C ILE A 444 22.27 0.16 0.92
N MET A 445 22.69 -1.08 1.23
CA MET A 445 21.79 -2.10 1.77
C MET A 445 21.06 -1.65 3.06
N THR A 446 21.68 -0.76 3.84
CA THR A 446 21.11 -0.27 5.11
C THR A 446 19.97 0.74 4.93
N ILE A 447 19.92 1.45 3.79
CA ILE A 447 18.86 2.42 3.46
C ILE A 447 17.48 1.74 3.47
N SER A 448 17.41 0.47 3.07
CA SER A 448 16.16 -0.33 3.10
C SER A 448 15.55 -0.43 4.51
N LYS A 449 16.38 -0.50 5.56
CA LYS A 449 15.96 -0.65 6.96
C LYS A 449 15.68 0.70 7.66
N ASP A 450 16.01 1.80 7.02
CA ASP A 450 16.10 3.14 7.61
C ASP A 450 14.78 3.71 8.16
N ARG A 451 14.90 4.73 9.01
CA ARG A 451 13.82 5.52 9.60
C ARG A 451 13.67 6.84 8.84
N VAL A 452 12.78 6.84 7.87
CA VAL A 452 12.40 8.01 7.06
C VAL A 452 10.93 8.33 7.34
N LYS A 453 10.57 9.62 7.43
CA LYS A 453 9.19 10.07 7.65
C LYS A 453 8.34 9.82 6.38
N PRO A 454 7.08 9.37 6.50
CA PRO A 454 6.16 9.30 5.35
C PRO A 454 5.81 10.71 4.84
N SER A 455 5.37 10.78 3.57
CA SER A 455 4.78 12.00 3.02
C SER A 455 3.37 12.22 3.62
N PRO A 456 3.03 13.44 4.07
CA PRO A 456 1.69 13.73 4.61
C PRO A 456 0.62 13.64 3.53
N HIS A 457 0.91 14.12 2.32
CA HIS A 457 0.06 13.98 1.14
C HIS A 457 0.50 12.78 0.27
N PRO A 458 -0.37 12.27 -0.62
CA PRO A 458 0.01 11.30 -1.63
C PRO A 458 1.25 11.76 -2.42
N ASP A 459 2.20 10.86 -2.68
CA ASP A 459 3.41 11.13 -3.47
C ASP A 459 3.54 10.11 -4.60
N SER A 460 4.10 10.53 -5.72
CA SER A 460 4.16 9.75 -6.97
C SER A 460 5.50 9.96 -7.66
N TRP A 461 5.79 9.16 -8.70
CA TRP A 461 7.06 9.22 -9.44
C TRP A 461 7.20 10.47 -10.31
N LYS A 462 7.45 11.61 -9.67
CA LYS A 462 7.93 12.84 -10.31
C LYS A 462 9.37 12.69 -10.77
N LEU A 463 9.60 11.87 -11.80
CA LEU A 463 10.94 11.57 -12.32
C LEU A 463 11.76 12.84 -12.67
N PRO A 464 11.21 13.90 -13.30
CA PRO A 464 11.98 15.12 -13.56
C PRO A 464 12.48 15.81 -12.28
N GLU A 465 11.64 15.92 -11.25
CA GLU A 465 11.97 16.47 -9.92
C GLU A 465 13.17 15.72 -9.30
N ILE A 466 13.15 14.39 -9.42
CA ILE A 466 14.18 13.47 -8.93
C ILE A 466 15.48 13.58 -9.72
N PHE A 467 15.42 13.62 -11.07
CA PHE A 467 16.59 13.72 -11.93
C PHE A 467 17.26 15.10 -11.81
N ILE A 468 16.50 16.20 -11.79
CA ILE A 468 17.04 17.55 -11.58
C ILE A 468 17.78 17.64 -10.24
N THR A 469 17.13 17.18 -9.16
CA THR A 469 17.76 17.14 -7.82
C THR A 469 19.04 16.30 -7.83
N GLY A 470 18.99 15.13 -8.47
CA GLY A 470 20.14 14.23 -8.60
C GLY A 470 21.31 14.86 -9.35
N ILE A 471 21.03 15.51 -10.49
CA ILE A 471 22.02 16.17 -11.35
C ILE A 471 22.69 17.35 -10.64
N VAL A 472 21.93 18.21 -9.95
CA VAL A 472 22.51 19.38 -9.25
C VAL A 472 23.47 18.96 -8.14
N TYR A 473 23.10 17.98 -7.30
CA TYR A 473 24.04 17.42 -6.32
C TYR A 473 25.26 16.80 -7.01
N GLY A 474 25.06 15.98 -8.05
CA GLY A 474 26.14 15.33 -8.77
C GLY A 474 27.13 16.31 -9.40
N ALA A 475 26.63 17.42 -9.96
CA ALA A 475 27.44 18.48 -10.55
C ALA A 475 28.22 19.27 -9.48
N TYR A 476 27.58 19.70 -8.38
CA TYR A 476 28.29 20.34 -7.26
C TYR A 476 29.38 19.43 -6.68
N LEU A 477 29.06 18.14 -6.53
CA LEU A 477 30.00 17.13 -6.06
C LEU A 477 31.16 16.90 -7.05
N ALA A 478 30.92 16.90 -8.36
CA ALA A 478 31.99 16.87 -9.35
C ALA A 478 32.87 18.13 -9.28
N VAL A 479 32.27 19.32 -9.20
CA VAL A 479 33.00 20.60 -9.10
C VAL A 479 33.88 20.66 -7.84
N THR A 480 33.39 20.26 -6.68
CA THR A 480 34.24 20.17 -5.46
C THR A 480 35.38 19.17 -5.60
N THR A 481 35.18 18.08 -6.35
CA THR A 481 36.26 17.10 -6.65
C THR A 481 37.33 17.71 -7.58
N VAL A 482 36.91 18.46 -8.59
CA VAL A 482 37.81 19.19 -9.51
C VAL A 482 38.57 20.29 -8.78
N VAL A 483 37.91 21.06 -7.91
CA VAL A 483 38.54 22.10 -7.07
C VAL A 483 39.55 21.50 -6.10
N PHE A 484 39.23 20.36 -5.48
CA PHE A 484 40.19 19.62 -4.64
C PHE A 484 41.42 19.17 -5.45
N PHE A 485 41.22 18.62 -6.65
CA PHE A 485 42.31 18.17 -7.51
C PHE A 485 43.20 19.33 -7.99
N PHE A 486 42.61 20.47 -8.37
CA PHE A 486 43.32 21.71 -8.71
C PHE A 486 44.17 22.20 -7.53
N ALA A 487 43.59 22.29 -6.33
CA ALA A 487 44.27 22.74 -5.11
C ALA A 487 45.34 21.75 -4.58
N MET A 488 45.42 20.54 -5.14
CA MET A 488 46.46 19.54 -4.86
C MET A 488 47.59 19.54 -5.92
N THR A 489 47.37 20.11 -7.11
CA THR A 489 48.26 19.96 -8.28
C THR A 489 48.84 21.27 -8.80
N SER A 490 48.04 22.34 -8.80
CA SER A 490 48.37 23.65 -9.34
C SER A 490 48.75 24.67 -8.27
N THR A 491 48.36 24.47 -7.02
CA THR A 491 48.74 25.30 -5.87
C THR A 491 49.32 24.46 -4.74
N ASP A 492 50.15 25.06 -3.89
CA ASP A 492 50.76 24.41 -2.72
C ASP A 492 50.02 24.72 -1.40
N PHE A 493 48.79 25.23 -1.51
CA PHE A 493 47.93 25.69 -0.40
C PHE A 493 47.81 24.70 0.75
N PHE A 494 47.63 23.40 0.45
CA PHE A 494 47.54 22.37 1.49
C PHE A 494 48.89 22.09 2.18
N SER A 495 50.00 22.14 1.42
CA SER A 495 51.35 21.96 1.93
C SER A 495 51.74 23.11 2.87
N GLU A 496 51.44 24.34 2.45
CA GLU A 496 51.72 25.57 3.20
C GLU A 496 50.87 25.67 4.48
N LYS A 497 49.54 25.52 4.37
CA LYS A 497 48.61 25.81 5.47
C LYS A 497 48.44 24.68 6.49
N PHE A 498 48.74 23.44 6.12
CA PHE A 498 48.60 22.27 7.01
C PHE A 498 49.93 21.51 7.23
N HIS A 499 51.05 22.04 6.72
CA HIS A 499 52.41 21.48 6.86
C HIS A 499 52.53 20.00 6.44
N VAL A 500 51.74 19.57 5.45
CA VAL A 500 51.76 18.20 4.92
C VAL A 500 52.74 18.08 3.75
N ARG A 501 53.29 16.89 3.53
CA ARG A 501 54.20 16.59 2.40
C ARG A 501 53.51 16.89 1.05
N SER A 502 54.07 17.75 0.21
CA SER A 502 53.48 18.02 -1.11
C SER A 502 53.33 16.73 -1.93
N LEU A 503 52.15 16.53 -2.53
CA LEU A 503 51.83 15.38 -3.39
C LEU A 503 52.18 15.62 -4.86
N ARG A 504 52.65 16.82 -5.18
CA ARG A 504 52.85 17.32 -6.54
C ARG A 504 53.83 16.42 -7.32
N GLY A 505 53.39 15.92 -8.48
CA GLY A 505 54.15 14.98 -9.32
C GLY A 505 54.01 13.49 -8.97
N ASN A 506 53.53 13.14 -7.77
CA ASN A 506 53.39 11.74 -7.34
C ASN A 506 51.98 11.22 -7.66
N LYS A 507 51.78 10.73 -8.90
CA LYS A 507 50.46 10.30 -9.42
C LYS A 507 49.77 9.26 -8.52
N ASP A 508 50.50 8.26 -8.01
CA ASP A 508 49.92 7.19 -7.19
C ASP A 508 49.42 7.69 -5.83
N ALA A 509 50.10 8.68 -5.25
CA ALA A 509 49.70 9.30 -3.99
C ALA A 509 48.56 10.31 -4.17
N MET A 510 48.56 11.07 -5.28
CA MET A 510 47.42 11.88 -5.71
C MET A 510 46.15 11.03 -5.91
N MET A 511 46.30 9.80 -6.41
CA MET A 511 45.18 8.88 -6.60
C MET A 511 44.56 8.44 -5.27
N SER A 512 45.37 8.11 -4.26
CA SER A 512 44.90 7.81 -2.89
C SER A 512 44.10 8.95 -2.29
N ALA A 513 44.56 10.20 -2.48
CA ALA A 513 43.91 11.38 -1.96
C ALA A 513 42.55 11.64 -2.63
N LEU A 514 42.51 11.53 -3.96
CA LEU A 514 41.28 11.66 -4.75
C LEU A 514 40.27 10.52 -4.46
N TYR A 515 40.74 9.28 -4.33
CA TYR A 515 39.94 8.13 -3.89
C TYR A 515 39.28 8.37 -2.53
N LEU A 516 40.04 8.86 -1.54
CA LEU A 516 39.52 9.11 -0.20
C LEU A 516 38.46 10.23 -0.19
N GLN A 517 38.73 11.35 -0.87
CA GLN A 517 37.78 12.46 -1.01
C GLN A 517 36.47 11.97 -1.65
N VAL A 518 36.58 11.17 -2.71
CA VAL A 518 35.42 10.59 -3.40
C VAL A 518 34.67 9.62 -2.51
N SER A 519 35.35 8.76 -1.75
CA SER A 519 34.69 7.78 -0.88
C SER A 519 33.92 8.44 0.27
N ILE A 520 34.52 9.43 0.96
CA ILE A 520 33.88 10.13 2.09
C ILE A 520 32.60 10.83 1.64
N ILE A 521 32.71 11.73 0.66
CA ILE A 521 31.59 12.60 0.31
C ILE A 521 30.47 11.87 -0.45
N SER A 522 30.80 10.80 -1.19
CA SER A 522 29.79 9.96 -1.86
C SER A 522 28.90 9.22 -0.87
N GLN A 523 29.44 8.78 0.27
CA GLN A 523 28.60 8.15 1.31
C GLN A 523 27.97 9.19 2.24
N ALA A 524 28.64 10.32 2.49
CA ALA A 524 28.05 11.41 3.25
C ALA A 524 26.75 11.93 2.60
N LEU A 525 26.68 11.96 1.26
CA LEU A 525 25.48 12.34 0.50
C LEU A 525 24.21 11.58 0.94
N ILE A 526 24.31 10.34 1.44
CA ILE A 526 23.15 9.57 1.94
C ILE A 526 22.44 10.32 3.08
N PHE A 527 23.17 11.08 3.90
CA PHE A 527 22.59 11.87 4.99
C PHE A 527 21.85 13.14 4.53
N VAL A 528 22.17 13.67 3.35
CA VAL A 528 21.44 14.78 2.71
C VAL A 528 20.21 14.25 1.98
N THR A 529 20.37 13.19 1.16
CA THR A 529 19.26 12.65 0.34
C THR A 529 18.20 11.91 1.16
N ARG A 530 18.53 11.40 2.36
CA ARG A 530 17.54 10.81 3.28
C ARG A 530 16.52 11.82 3.83
N SER A 531 16.90 13.10 3.94
CA SER A 531 16.28 14.07 4.83
C SER A 531 15.60 15.18 4.04
N ARG A 532 14.37 15.56 4.42
CA ARG A 532 13.67 16.71 3.81
C ARG A 532 14.10 18.03 4.49
N ARG A 533 14.35 18.01 5.80
CA ARG A 533 14.94 19.12 6.57
C ARG A 533 16.47 18.96 6.64
N TRP A 534 17.14 19.76 7.46
CA TRP A 534 18.59 19.65 7.71
C TRP A 534 18.98 18.23 8.13
N CYS A 535 20.05 17.69 7.55
CA CYS A 535 20.52 16.33 7.81
C CYS A 535 20.83 16.08 9.30
N PHE A 536 21.30 17.12 10.01
CA PHE A 536 21.58 17.09 11.45
C PHE A 536 20.32 17.01 12.33
N GLN A 537 19.15 17.45 11.83
CA GLN A 537 17.88 17.37 12.57
C GLN A 537 17.20 16.00 12.42
N GLU A 538 17.34 15.35 11.27
CA GLU A 538 16.70 14.07 10.97
C GLU A 538 17.59 12.88 11.36
N ARG A 539 17.60 12.55 12.66
CA ARG A 539 18.40 11.47 13.28
C ARG A 539 18.47 10.19 12.40
N PRO A 540 19.65 9.81 11.88
CA PRO A 540 19.80 8.63 11.03
C PRO A 540 19.58 7.31 11.77
N GLY A 541 19.20 6.27 11.01
CA GLY A 541 19.09 4.90 11.54
C GLY A 541 20.45 4.33 11.94
N LEU A 542 20.55 3.71 13.12
CA LEU A 542 21.80 3.18 13.69
C LEU A 542 22.58 2.28 12.71
N TRP A 543 21.89 1.45 11.93
CA TRP A 543 22.51 0.59 10.91
C TRP A 543 23.21 1.37 9.79
N LEU A 544 22.67 2.51 9.37
CA LEU A 544 23.31 3.39 8.38
C LEU A 544 24.56 4.06 8.97
N CYS A 545 24.48 4.57 10.21
CA CYS A 545 25.63 5.16 10.89
C CYS A 545 26.76 4.15 11.05
N PHE A 546 26.44 2.93 11.49
CA PHE A 546 27.42 1.86 11.63
C PHE A 546 28.07 1.49 10.29
N ALA A 547 27.28 1.29 9.23
CA ALA A 547 27.82 0.95 7.92
C ALA A 547 28.66 2.09 7.32
N PHE A 548 28.25 3.35 7.48
CA PHE A 548 29.05 4.52 7.10
C PHE A 548 30.40 4.54 7.84
N VAL A 549 30.39 4.44 9.18
CA VAL A 549 31.64 4.45 9.97
C VAL A 549 32.58 3.30 9.56
N VAL A 550 32.06 2.08 9.40
CA VAL A 550 32.86 0.92 8.97
C VAL A 550 33.43 1.12 7.56
N ALA A 551 32.62 1.54 6.59
CA ALA A 551 33.08 1.74 5.22
C ALA A 551 34.08 2.90 5.10
N GLN A 552 33.94 3.95 5.92
CA GLN A 552 34.86 5.09 5.96
C GLN A 552 36.17 4.79 6.70
N ILE A 553 36.15 3.93 7.73
CA ILE A 553 37.38 3.38 8.32
C ILE A 553 38.13 2.57 7.26
N ILE A 554 37.45 1.68 6.53
CA ILE A 554 38.06 0.89 5.46
C ILE A 554 38.65 1.78 4.36
N ALA A 555 37.90 2.78 3.88
CA ALA A 555 38.39 3.74 2.88
C ALA A 555 39.61 4.55 3.37
N THR A 556 39.59 5.01 4.63
CA THR A 556 40.72 5.74 5.22
C THR A 556 41.95 4.84 5.36
N VAL A 557 41.79 3.60 5.83
CA VAL A 557 42.88 2.61 5.93
C VAL A 557 43.48 2.30 4.56
N ILE A 558 42.66 2.12 3.52
CA ILE A 558 43.13 1.92 2.15
C ILE A 558 43.96 3.13 1.69
N ALA A 559 43.45 4.35 1.83
CA ALA A 559 44.17 5.56 1.38
C ALA A 559 45.47 5.82 2.16
N VAL A 560 45.50 5.52 3.47
CA VAL A 560 46.66 5.78 4.33
C VAL A 560 47.78 4.75 4.16
N TYR A 561 47.45 3.46 4.04
CA TYR A 561 48.42 2.36 4.13
C TYR A 561 48.62 1.56 2.85
N CYS A 562 47.69 1.60 1.88
CA CYS A 562 47.73 0.72 0.73
C CYS A 562 48.79 1.17 -0.29
N ASN A 563 49.71 0.25 -0.64
CA ASN A 563 50.69 0.43 -1.70
C ASN A 563 50.52 -0.72 -2.70
N LEU A 564 49.71 -0.52 -3.74
CA LEU A 564 49.44 -1.53 -4.76
C LEU A 564 49.83 -0.98 -6.14
N PRO A 565 50.96 -1.44 -6.74
CA PRO A 565 51.41 -0.92 -8.03
C PRO A 565 50.40 -1.22 -9.16
N PHE A 566 49.74 -2.38 -9.12
CA PHE A 566 48.64 -2.73 -10.04
C PHE A 566 47.46 -1.74 -10.00
N ALA A 567 47.21 -1.11 -8.85
CA ALA A 567 46.07 -0.21 -8.68
C ALA A 567 46.45 1.28 -8.80
N HIS A 568 47.73 1.60 -9.05
CA HIS A 568 48.28 2.96 -9.04
C HIS A 568 47.96 3.75 -7.76
N ILE A 569 48.14 3.10 -6.59
CA ILE A 569 47.87 3.69 -5.28
C ILE A 569 49.10 3.60 -4.35
N ARG A 570 49.38 4.70 -3.65
CA ARG A 570 50.46 4.80 -2.66
C ARG A 570 50.00 5.53 -1.39
N GLY A 571 50.28 4.96 -0.22
CA GLY A 571 49.79 5.47 1.06
C GLY A 571 50.22 6.92 1.35
N ILE A 572 49.24 7.81 1.59
CA ILE A 572 49.46 9.26 1.82
C ILE A 572 49.73 9.64 3.28
N GLY A 573 49.53 8.71 4.21
CA GLY A 573 49.67 8.96 5.65
C GLY A 573 48.49 9.73 6.28
N TRP A 574 48.41 9.68 7.61
CA TRP A 574 47.28 10.22 8.38
C TRP A 574 47.11 11.74 8.28
N GLY A 575 48.19 12.51 8.09
CA GLY A 575 48.10 13.97 7.94
C GLY A 575 47.25 14.38 6.73
N TRP A 576 47.51 13.78 5.57
CA TRP A 576 46.70 14.00 4.37
C TRP A 576 45.27 13.48 4.54
N ALA A 577 45.08 12.31 5.15
CA ALA A 577 43.74 11.81 5.45
C ALA A 577 42.94 12.80 6.30
N GLY A 578 43.54 13.40 7.34
CA GLY A 578 42.91 14.44 8.15
C GLY A 578 42.50 15.69 7.36
N VAL A 579 43.37 16.18 6.47
CA VAL A 579 43.06 17.32 5.57
C VAL A 579 41.94 16.97 4.59
N ILE A 580 41.91 15.76 4.05
CA ILE A 580 40.86 15.29 3.14
C ILE A 580 39.51 15.14 3.87
N TRP A 581 39.53 14.64 5.11
CA TRP A 581 38.35 14.60 5.98
C TRP A 581 37.83 16.01 6.27
N LEU A 582 38.69 16.96 6.65
CA LEU A 582 38.31 18.35 6.88
C LEU A 582 37.71 19.00 5.62
N TYR A 583 38.35 18.81 4.46
CA TYR A 583 37.83 19.29 3.17
C TYR A 583 36.45 18.69 2.85
N SER A 584 36.28 17.39 3.09
CA SER A 584 35.02 16.67 2.85
C SER A 584 33.89 17.11 3.79
N ILE A 585 34.20 17.47 5.03
CA ILE A 585 33.24 18.03 5.99
C ILE A 585 32.83 19.45 5.58
N ILE A 586 33.77 20.30 5.18
CA ILE A 586 33.49 21.67 4.72
C ILE A 586 32.64 21.66 3.44
N THR A 587 32.93 20.76 2.49
CA THR A 587 32.15 20.61 1.24
C THR A 587 30.86 19.82 1.41
N PHE A 588 30.63 19.17 2.55
CA PHE A 588 29.36 18.53 2.88
C PHE A 588 28.27 19.54 3.29
N ILE A 589 28.63 20.56 4.09
CA ILE A 589 27.66 21.50 4.69
C ILE A 589 26.78 22.23 3.63
N PRO A 590 27.30 22.72 2.49
CA PRO A 590 26.48 23.39 1.48
C PRO A 590 25.45 22.50 0.77
N LEU A 591 25.56 21.17 0.84
CA LEU A 591 24.62 20.25 0.17
C LEU A 591 23.18 20.42 0.68
N ASP A 592 22.98 20.70 1.98
CA ASP A 592 21.65 21.02 2.53
C ASP A 592 21.14 22.38 2.01
N LEU A 593 22.00 23.35 1.73
CA LEU A 593 21.59 24.63 1.11
C LEU A 593 21.10 24.40 -0.33
N PHE A 594 21.82 23.59 -1.11
CA PHE A 594 21.35 23.18 -2.44
C PHE A 594 20.02 22.43 -2.36
N LYS A 595 19.81 21.57 -1.36
CA LYS A 595 18.54 20.88 -1.13
C LYS A 595 17.36 21.84 -1.00
N PHE A 596 17.50 22.88 -0.17
CA PHE A 596 16.44 23.88 0.01
C PHE A 596 16.24 24.75 -1.25
N ALA A 597 17.31 25.14 -1.93
CA ALA A 597 17.22 25.91 -3.17
C ALA A 597 16.49 25.13 -4.29
N ILE A 598 16.82 23.85 -4.48
CA ILE A 598 16.15 22.96 -5.44
C ILE A 598 14.69 22.73 -5.04
N GLY A 599 14.42 22.46 -3.76
CA GLY A 599 13.06 22.26 -3.25
C GLY A 599 12.17 23.50 -3.44
N TYR A 600 12.71 24.68 -3.21
CA TYR A 600 12.02 25.96 -3.47
C TYR A 600 11.75 26.14 -4.96
N ALA A 601 12.77 26.01 -5.82
CA ALA A 601 12.65 26.20 -7.26
C ALA A 601 11.68 25.22 -7.95
N LEU A 602 11.54 23.99 -7.44
CA LEU A 602 10.64 22.97 -8.01
C LEU A 602 9.22 22.98 -7.45
N SER A 603 8.99 23.56 -6.27
CA SER A 603 7.66 23.60 -5.62
C SER A 603 6.99 24.97 -5.62
N GLY A 604 7.74 26.05 -5.81
CA GLY A 604 7.27 27.44 -5.64
C GLY A 604 6.96 27.82 -4.18
N LYS A 605 7.08 26.89 -3.23
CA LYS A 605 6.77 27.10 -1.81
C LYS A 605 8.04 27.34 -1.00
N ALA A 606 8.13 28.51 -0.38
CA ALA A 606 9.09 28.75 0.70
C ALA A 606 8.57 28.08 1.99
N TRP A 607 9.08 26.87 2.28
CA TRP A 607 8.88 26.10 3.52
C TRP A 607 7.43 25.61 3.79
N ASP A 608 7.20 24.30 3.71
CA ASP A 608 6.12 23.65 4.48
C ASP A 608 6.68 23.29 5.88
N THR A 609 6.03 23.78 6.94
CA THR A 609 6.58 23.92 8.31
C THR A 609 6.70 22.63 9.13
#